data_AF-A0A7W1D830-F1
#
_entry.id   AF-A0A7W1D830-F1
#
_cell.length_a   1.000
_cell.length_b   1.000
_cell.length_c   1.000
_cell.angle_alpha   90.00
_cell.angle_beta   90.00
_cell.angle_gamma   90.00
#
_symmetry.space_group_name_H-M   'P 1'
#
loop_
_entity.id
_entity.type
_entity.pdbx_description
1 polymer ?
#
loop_
_entity_poly.entity_id
_entity_poly.type
_entity_poly.pdbx_seq_one_letter_code
_entity_poly.pdbx_strand_id
1 'polypeptide(L)'
;MKRDLAEEALEALGAQLELDALETAHGIVRVANAEMVRALRVISVQRGLDPREFALVAFGGAGPMHACALAEELSIETVLVPKAGGVLSALGLAISDIRSDLVRPLLGELDDIDRADFTNAFTDMEDDAGRELESPNFQRRADLRYRGQSFELTVDAGDIEGLKAIWHEAHERRYGYSMPEEPVELVNLRVVATVPADKPKLEEPPAPGSQGTPAGERTAHFGDDWNEAPVFDRTRMGEGSGVRGPAIVEFPEATCVVRPGWAGAVDRAGNLVLGRDDV
;
A
#
# COMPACT_ATOMS: atom_id res chain seq x y z
N MET A 1 -2.50 28.70 -6.85
CA MET A 1 -3.09 28.24 -8.13
C MET A 1 -4.08 29.28 -8.63
N LYS A 2 -4.27 29.39 -9.95
CA LYS A 2 -5.23 30.31 -10.59
C LYS A 2 -6.33 29.47 -11.25
N ARG A 3 -7.55 29.51 -10.70
CA ARG A 3 -8.67 28.64 -11.11
C ARG A 3 -9.15 28.95 -12.53
N ASP A 4 -9.20 30.24 -12.87
CA ASP A 4 -9.54 30.79 -14.18
C ASP A 4 -8.69 30.18 -15.31
N LEU A 5 -7.38 30.04 -15.10
CA LEU A 5 -6.49 29.42 -16.11
C LEU A 5 -6.74 27.92 -16.29
N ALA A 6 -7.21 27.22 -15.25
CA ALA A 6 -7.57 25.81 -15.36
C ALA A 6 -8.91 25.64 -16.10
N GLU A 7 -9.87 26.52 -15.83
CA GLU A 7 -11.16 26.56 -16.52
C GLU A 7 -10.98 26.84 -18.02
N GLU A 8 -10.15 27.82 -18.40
CA GLU A 8 -9.84 28.11 -19.82
C GLU A 8 -9.21 26.89 -20.54
N ALA A 9 -8.29 26.17 -19.87
CA ALA A 9 -7.68 24.97 -20.43
C ALA A 9 -8.71 23.83 -20.61
N LEU A 10 -9.64 23.68 -19.66
CA LEU A 10 -10.72 22.69 -19.73
C LEU A 10 -11.73 23.04 -20.82
N GLU A 11 -12.08 24.32 -20.99
CA GLU A 11 -12.93 24.80 -22.09
C GLU A 11 -12.32 24.48 -23.46
N ALA A 12 -11.02 24.74 -23.63
CA ALA A 12 -10.32 24.47 -24.88
C ALA A 12 -10.29 22.97 -25.24
N LEU A 13 -10.20 22.09 -24.24
CA LEU A 13 -10.30 20.64 -24.44
C LEU A 13 -11.75 20.21 -24.69
N GLY A 14 -12.70 20.73 -23.90
CA GLY A 14 -14.13 20.42 -24.02
C GLY A 14 -14.71 20.77 -25.39
N ALA A 15 -14.28 21.88 -25.98
CA ALA A 15 -14.67 22.29 -27.32
C ALA A 15 -14.32 21.24 -28.41
N GLN A 16 -13.27 20.44 -28.23
CA GLN A 16 -12.91 19.35 -29.16
C GLN A 16 -13.77 18.09 -28.96
N LEU A 17 -14.44 17.97 -27.82
CA LEU A 17 -15.24 16.83 -27.40
C LEU A 17 -16.74 17.13 -27.36
N GLU A 18 -17.14 18.35 -27.73
CA GLU A 18 -18.53 18.85 -27.61
C GLU A 18 -19.05 18.83 -26.17
N LEU A 19 -18.18 19.14 -25.20
CA LEU A 19 -18.48 19.22 -23.77
C LEU A 19 -18.20 20.61 -23.22
N ASP A 20 -18.89 21.01 -22.16
CA ASP A 20 -18.51 22.19 -21.40
C ASP A 20 -17.29 21.93 -20.49
N ALA A 21 -16.77 22.98 -19.86
CA ALA A 21 -15.58 22.90 -19.00
C ALA A 21 -15.78 21.96 -17.80
N LEU A 22 -16.97 21.99 -17.20
CA LEU A 22 -17.32 21.22 -16.00
C LEU A 22 -17.47 19.74 -16.37
N GLU A 23 -18.22 19.43 -17.43
CA GLU A 23 -18.36 18.09 -17.99
C GLU A 23 -17.00 17.50 -18.36
N THR A 24 -16.13 18.31 -18.95
CA THR A 24 -14.75 17.92 -19.29
C THR A 24 -13.94 17.58 -18.03
N ALA A 25 -13.99 18.43 -17.01
CA ALA A 25 -13.32 18.16 -15.72
C ALA A 25 -13.81 16.86 -15.08
N HIS A 26 -15.13 16.65 -15.06
CA HIS A 26 -15.73 15.40 -14.58
C HIS A 26 -15.28 14.20 -15.41
N GLY A 27 -15.25 14.33 -16.73
CA GLY A 27 -14.74 13.30 -17.64
C GLY A 27 -13.31 12.88 -17.30
N ILE A 28 -12.42 13.85 -17.08
CA ILE A 28 -11.02 13.59 -16.70
C ILE A 28 -10.94 12.83 -15.38
N VAL A 29 -11.66 13.28 -14.34
CA VAL A 29 -11.68 12.61 -13.03
C VAL A 29 -12.23 11.19 -13.14
N ARG A 30 -13.30 10.97 -13.91
CA ARG A 30 -13.87 9.63 -14.14
C ARG A 30 -12.88 8.71 -14.84
N VAL A 31 -12.19 9.19 -15.87
CA VAL A 31 -11.18 8.38 -16.59
C VAL A 31 -10.02 8.04 -15.66
N ALA A 32 -9.50 9.00 -14.90
CA ALA A 32 -8.45 8.75 -13.92
C ALA A 32 -8.87 7.70 -12.87
N ASN A 33 -10.08 7.82 -12.32
CA ASN A 33 -10.64 6.84 -11.38
C ASN A 33 -10.76 5.45 -12.02
N ALA A 34 -11.26 5.36 -13.26
CA ALA A 34 -11.39 4.09 -13.97
C ALA A 34 -10.04 3.39 -14.20
N GLU A 35 -8.98 4.14 -14.50
CA GLU A 35 -7.63 3.58 -14.61
C GLU A 35 -7.09 3.09 -13.26
N MET A 36 -7.28 3.86 -12.19
CA MET A 36 -6.87 3.45 -10.84
C MET A 36 -7.61 2.20 -10.37
N VAL A 37 -8.92 2.09 -10.63
CA VAL A 37 -9.72 0.90 -10.34
C VAL A 37 -9.22 -0.31 -11.11
N ARG A 38 -8.89 -0.15 -12.40
CA ARG A 38 -8.28 -1.23 -13.21
C ARG A 38 -6.99 -1.72 -12.57
N ALA A 39 -6.09 -0.82 -12.18
CA ALA A 39 -4.84 -1.18 -11.52
C ALA A 39 -5.07 -1.91 -10.19
N LEU A 40 -6.01 -1.43 -9.37
CA LEU A 40 -6.36 -2.08 -8.10
C LEU A 40 -6.93 -3.49 -8.31
N ARG A 41 -7.75 -3.73 -9.34
CA ARG A 41 -8.29 -5.07 -9.66
C ARG A 41 -7.21 -6.05 -10.11
N VAL A 42 -6.15 -5.59 -10.78
CA VAL A 42 -5.01 -6.44 -11.17
C VAL A 42 -4.24 -6.95 -9.96
N ILE A 43 -4.07 -6.13 -8.93
CA ILE A 43 -3.33 -6.53 -7.72
C ILE A 43 -4.19 -7.24 -6.66
N SER A 44 -5.51 -7.24 -6.82
CA SER A 44 -6.48 -7.87 -5.90
C SER A 44 -7.21 -9.06 -6.53
N VAL A 45 -8.28 -8.80 -7.29
CA VAL A 45 -9.18 -9.81 -7.87
C VAL A 45 -8.44 -10.81 -8.74
N GLN A 46 -7.49 -10.36 -9.57
CA GLN A 46 -6.72 -11.27 -10.43
C GLN A 46 -5.72 -12.14 -9.65
N ARG A 47 -5.48 -11.82 -8.38
CA ARG A 47 -4.72 -12.66 -7.44
C ARG A 47 -5.62 -13.51 -6.54
N GLY A 48 -6.94 -13.53 -6.80
CA GLY A 48 -7.92 -14.27 -6.03
C GLY A 48 -8.33 -13.60 -4.71
N LEU A 49 -8.01 -12.32 -4.53
CA LEU A 49 -8.36 -11.55 -3.32
C LEU A 49 -9.65 -10.76 -3.53
N ASP A 50 -10.56 -10.81 -2.56
CA ASP A 50 -11.78 -10.00 -2.55
C ASP A 50 -11.48 -8.61 -1.96
N PRO A 51 -11.55 -7.50 -2.73
CA PRO A 51 -11.26 -6.16 -2.22
C PRO A 51 -12.08 -5.75 -0.99
N ARG A 52 -13.28 -6.31 -0.84
CA ARG A 52 -14.20 -5.99 0.27
C ARG A 52 -13.65 -6.39 1.64
N GLU A 53 -12.72 -7.35 1.67
CA GLU A 53 -12.08 -7.82 2.89
C GLU A 53 -10.93 -6.90 3.36
N PHE A 54 -10.65 -5.81 2.63
CA PHE A 54 -9.52 -4.92 2.89
C PHE A 54 -9.96 -3.48 3.14
N ALA A 55 -9.10 -2.73 3.85
CA ALA A 55 -9.18 -1.28 3.89
C ALA A 55 -8.31 -0.65 2.78
N LEU A 56 -8.78 0.43 2.16
CA LEU A 56 -8.02 1.20 1.19
C LEU A 56 -7.16 2.25 1.91
N VAL A 57 -5.84 2.06 1.93
CA VAL A 57 -4.91 3.08 2.42
C VAL A 57 -4.63 4.10 1.30
N ALA A 58 -5.11 5.33 1.48
CA ALA A 58 -4.93 6.41 0.52
C ALA A 58 -3.79 7.34 0.94
N PHE A 59 -2.73 7.36 0.14
CA PHE A 59 -1.53 8.16 0.37
C PHE A 59 -1.01 8.77 -0.94
N GLY A 60 0.04 9.57 -0.84
CA GLY A 60 0.50 10.48 -1.89
C GLY A 60 -0.36 11.74 -1.94
N GLY A 61 0.11 12.77 -2.65
CA GLY A 61 -0.55 14.07 -2.67
C GLY A 61 -1.98 14.05 -3.23
N ALA A 62 -2.26 13.16 -4.19
CA ALA A 62 -3.56 13.05 -4.85
C ALA A 62 -4.39 11.84 -4.41
N GLY A 63 -3.81 10.85 -3.73
CA GLY A 63 -4.53 9.61 -3.37
C GLY A 63 -5.83 9.85 -2.60
N PRO A 64 -5.79 10.64 -1.50
CA PRO A 64 -6.97 10.94 -0.70
C PRO A 64 -8.09 11.69 -1.46
N MET A 65 -7.77 12.35 -2.57
CA MET A 65 -8.77 13.04 -3.40
C MET A 65 -9.70 12.05 -4.12
N HIS A 66 -9.19 10.87 -4.45
CA HIS A 66 -9.92 9.84 -5.20
C HIS A 66 -10.46 8.72 -4.30
N ALA A 67 -9.99 8.63 -3.07
CA ALA A 67 -10.13 7.45 -2.22
C ALA A 67 -11.58 6.97 -2.02
N CYS A 68 -12.51 7.85 -1.65
CA CYS A 68 -13.92 7.47 -1.48
C CYS A 68 -14.55 6.94 -2.78
N ALA A 69 -14.24 7.57 -3.93
CA ALA A 69 -14.77 7.13 -5.23
C ALA A 69 -14.20 5.76 -5.64
N LEU A 70 -12.90 5.53 -5.41
CA LEU A 70 -12.26 4.25 -5.67
C LEU A 70 -12.81 3.15 -4.75
N ALA A 71 -13.02 3.48 -3.48
CA ALA A 71 -13.58 2.55 -2.51
C ALA A 71 -15.02 2.15 -2.87
N GLU A 72 -15.87 3.10 -3.29
CA GLU A 72 -17.22 2.81 -3.80
C GLU A 72 -17.19 1.83 -4.98
N GLU A 73 -16.38 2.09 -6.00
CA GLU A 73 -16.29 1.26 -7.21
C GLU A 73 -15.74 -0.15 -6.95
N LEU A 74 -15.00 -0.32 -5.84
CA LEU A 74 -14.46 -1.60 -5.39
C LEU A 74 -15.26 -2.23 -4.25
N SER A 75 -16.33 -1.59 -3.79
CA SER A 75 -17.11 -2.00 -2.61
C SER A 75 -16.27 -2.13 -1.33
N ILE A 76 -15.21 -1.33 -1.20
CA ILE A 76 -14.38 -1.25 0.00
C ILE A 76 -15.10 -0.38 1.03
N GLU A 77 -15.27 -0.91 2.24
CA GLU A 77 -16.04 -0.26 3.30
C GLU A 77 -15.22 0.74 4.13
N THR A 78 -13.89 0.60 4.13
CA THR A 78 -12.99 1.41 4.97
C THR A 78 -11.89 2.07 4.14
N VAL A 79 -11.74 3.37 4.28
CA VAL A 79 -10.62 4.15 3.73
C VAL A 79 -9.79 4.69 4.89
N LEU A 80 -8.47 4.52 4.81
CA LEU A 80 -7.51 5.05 5.77
C LEU A 80 -6.67 6.12 5.07
N VAL A 81 -6.74 7.37 5.56
CA VAL A 81 -5.86 8.46 5.12
C VAL A 81 -4.87 8.77 6.26
N PRO A 82 -3.61 8.32 6.17
CA PRO A 82 -2.63 8.56 7.23
C PRO A 82 -2.36 10.05 7.45
N LYS A 83 -1.97 10.43 8.67
CA LYS A 83 -1.60 11.82 8.99
C LYS A 83 -0.53 12.38 8.04
N ALA A 84 0.47 11.56 7.73
CA ALA A 84 1.53 11.86 6.78
C ALA A 84 1.18 11.42 5.34
N GLY A 85 -0.11 11.37 4.98
CA GLY A 85 -0.61 10.77 3.75
C GLY A 85 0.10 11.29 2.50
N GLY A 86 0.33 12.61 2.38
CA GLY A 86 1.01 13.19 1.22
C GLY A 86 2.50 12.82 1.10
N VAL A 87 3.15 12.40 2.19
CA VAL A 87 4.59 12.09 2.27
C VAL A 87 4.88 10.70 2.85
N LEU A 88 3.92 9.78 2.75
CA LEU A 88 3.99 8.48 3.42
C LEU A 88 5.22 7.65 3.00
N SER A 89 5.67 7.78 1.74
CA SER A 89 6.90 7.12 1.26
C SER A 89 8.16 7.62 1.97
N ALA A 90 8.24 8.93 2.25
CA ALA A 90 9.36 9.51 2.99
C ALA A 90 9.33 9.08 4.45
N LEU A 91 8.14 9.02 5.05
CA LEU A 91 7.98 8.46 6.40
C LEU A 91 8.42 7.00 6.43
N GLY A 92 7.99 6.18 5.47
CA GLY A 92 8.36 4.77 5.36
C GLY A 92 9.88 4.56 5.28
N LEU A 93 10.58 5.40 4.52
CA LEU A 93 12.05 5.41 4.47
C LEU A 93 12.68 5.83 5.80
N ALA A 94 12.09 6.82 6.49
CA ALA A 94 12.63 7.32 7.76
C ALA A 94 12.48 6.33 8.92
N ILE A 95 11.48 5.43 8.86
CA ILE A 95 11.17 4.47 9.94
C ILE A 95 11.49 3.02 9.56
N SER A 96 12.10 2.78 8.40
CA SER A 96 12.47 1.43 7.97
C SER A 96 13.67 0.92 8.76
N ASP A 97 13.66 -0.38 9.06
CA ASP A 97 14.83 -1.06 9.61
C ASP A 97 15.98 -1.04 8.59
N ILE A 98 17.22 -1.05 9.06
CA ILE A 98 18.38 -1.15 8.18
C ILE A 98 18.46 -2.61 7.73
N ARG A 99 18.45 -2.83 6.42
CA ARG A 99 18.35 -4.17 5.84
C ARG A 99 19.38 -4.35 4.74
N SER A 100 20.06 -5.51 4.75
CA SER A 100 20.91 -5.99 3.66
C SER A 100 20.39 -7.34 3.17
N ASP A 101 20.18 -7.48 1.87
CA ASP A 101 19.69 -8.68 1.20
C ASP A 101 20.81 -9.29 0.35
N LEU A 102 21.34 -10.43 0.79
CA LEU A 102 22.38 -11.16 0.07
C LEU A 102 21.75 -12.34 -0.66
N VAL A 103 22.22 -12.58 -1.88
CA VAL A 103 21.81 -13.72 -2.71
C VAL A 103 23.06 -14.37 -3.28
N ARG A 104 23.19 -15.69 -3.11
CA ARG A 104 24.27 -16.47 -3.72
C ARG A 104 23.70 -17.71 -4.43
N PRO A 105 24.17 -18.03 -5.64
CA PRO A 105 23.73 -19.24 -6.32
C PRO A 105 24.30 -20.48 -5.64
N LEU A 106 23.46 -21.50 -5.45
CA LEU A 106 23.86 -22.85 -5.08
C LEU A 106 22.98 -23.81 -5.88
N LEU A 107 23.36 -24.02 -7.15
CA LEU A 107 22.54 -24.73 -8.11
C LEU A 107 22.78 -26.25 -8.04
N GLY A 108 21.73 -27.01 -7.80
CA GLY A 108 21.78 -28.49 -7.85
C GLY A 108 20.44 -29.12 -7.50
N GLU A 109 20.30 -30.43 -7.73
CA GLU A 109 19.19 -31.19 -7.14
C GLU A 109 19.33 -31.12 -5.62
N LEU A 110 18.25 -30.74 -4.93
CA LEU A 110 18.27 -30.51 -3.49
C LEU A 110 18.76 -31.75 -2.72
N ASP A 111 18.40 -32.94 -3.19
CA ASP A 111 18.77 -34.22 -2.59
C ASP A 111 20.28 -34.56 -2.78
N ASP A 112 20.97 -33.89 -3.72
CA ASP A 112 22.40 -34.06 -4.01
C ASP A 112 23.29 -32.96 -3.40
N ILE A 113 22.71 -31.91 -2.81
CA ILE A 113 23.47 -30.84 -2.17
C ILE A 113 24.06 -31.33 -0.84
N ASP A 114 25.38 -31.15 -0.68
CA ASP A 114 26.05 -31.48 0.58
C ASP A 114 25.61 -30.54 1.71
N ARG A 115 25.30 -31.13 2.88
CA ARG A 115 24.82 -30.38 4.06
C ARG A 115 25.86 -29.35 4.55
N ALA A 116 27.14 -29.69 4.51
CA ALA A 116 28.20 -28.78 4.94
C ALA A 116 28.31 -27.62 3.97
N ASP A 117 28.25 -27.86 2.65
CA ASP A 117 28.28 -26.80 1.65
C ASP A 117 27.09 -25.83 1.80
N PHE A 118 25.87 -26.36 2.01
CA PHE A 118 24.68 -25.55 2.28
C PHE A 118 24.82 -24.70 3.54
N THR A 119 25.33 -25.28 4.62
CA THR A 119 25.50 -24.60 5.91
C THR A 119 26.59 -23.52 5.83
N ASN A 120 27.74 -23.86 5.26
CA ASN A 120 28.87 -22.95 5.09
C ASN A 120 28.48 -21.77 4.20
N ALA A 121 27.72 -22.00 3.12
CA ALA A 121 27.27 -20.92 2.25
C ALA A 121 26.40 -19.89 3.00
N PHE A 122 25.52 -20.33 3.90
CA PHE A 122 24.77 -19.42 4.75
C PHE A 122 25.66 -18.69 5.77
N THR A 123 26.57 -19.40 6.44
CA THR A 123 27.50 -18.80 7.39
C THR A 123 28.35 -17.72 6.72
N ASP A 124 28.89 -17.99 5.53
CA ASP A 124 29.67 -17.00 4.77
C ASP A 124 28.84 -15.75 4.42
N MET A 125 27.56 -15.92 4.06
CA MET A 125 26.66 -14.81 3.76
C MET A 125 26.29 -13.99 5.02
N GLU A 126 26.09 -14.66 6.16
CA GLU A 126 25.84 -14.01 7.45
C GLU A 126 27.08 -13.23 7.92
N ASP A 127 28.27 -13.81 7.76
CA ASP A 127 29.53 -13.15 8.08
C ASP A 127 29.76 -11.92 7.19
N ASP A 128 29.46 -12.00 5.89
CA ASP A 128 29.52 -10.85 4.99
C ASP A 128 28.59 -9.72 5.46
N ALA A 129 27.34 -10.04 5.75
CA ALA A 129 26.38 -9.08 6.24
C ALA A 129 26.76 -8.50 7.62
N GLY A 130 27.33 -9.31 8.51
CA GLY A 130 27.80 -8.89 9.83
C GLY A 130 29.00 -7.95 9.80
N ARG A 131 29.73 -7.85 8.67
CA ARG A 131 30.76 -6.81 8.48
C ARG A 131 30.18 -5.46 8.10
N GLU A 132 28.99 -5.43 7.49
CA GLU A 132 28.32 -4.21 7.06
C GLU A 132 27.34 -3.68 8.12
N LEU A 133 26.69 -4.59 8.86
CA LEU A 133 25.66 -4.28 9.84
C LEU A 133 26.08 -4.72 11.24
N GLU A 134 25.90 -3.85 12.23
CA GLU A 134 26.19 -4.17 13.63
C GLU A 134 25.02 -4.93 14.26
N SER A 135 25.29 -6.15 14.74
CA SER A 135 24.32 -7.02 15.43
C SER A 135 22.98 -7.25 14.68
N PRO A 136 22.99 -7.63 13.38
CA PRO A 136 21.75 -7.88 12.64
C PRO A 136 21.07 -9.18 13.09
N ASN A 137 19.75 -9.22 12.97
CA ASN A 137 18.98 -10.46 12.96
C ASN A 137 19.02 -11.05 11.55
N PHE A 138 19.27 -12.35 11.44
CA PHE A 138 19.34 -13.05 10.16
C PHE A 138 18.10 -13.88 9.89
N GLN A 139 17.59 -13.81 8.66
CA GLN A 139 16.63 -14.74 8.11
C GLN A 139 17.22 -15.42 6.89
N ARG A 140 17.31 -16.75 6.93
CA ARG A 140 17.76 -17.59 5.82
C ARG A 140 16.58 -17.97 4.93
N ARG A 141 16.75 -17.89 3.62
CA ARG A 141 15.78 -18.35 2.63
C ARG A 141 16.47 -19.05 1.48
N ALA A 142 15.70 -19.86 0.75
CA ALA A 142 16.17 -20.57 -0.43
C ALA A 142 15.16 -20.42 -1.58
N ASP A 143 15.68 -20.26 -2.79
CA ASP A 143 14.90 -20.30 -4.02
C ASP A 143 14.95 -21.72 -4.58
N LEU A 144 13.79 -22.36 -4.67
CA LEU A 144 13.69 -23.71 -5.24
C LEU A 144 12.63 -23.78 -6.33
N ARG A 145 12.77 -24.78 -7.20
CA ARG A 145 11.86 -25.07 -8.29
C ARG A 145 11.85 -26.56 -8.60
N TYR A 146 10.82 -27.06 -9.28
CA TYR A 146 10.92 -28.36 -9.95
C TYR A 146 11.97 -28.30 -11.06
N ARG A 147 12.64 -29.42 -11.30
CA ARG A 147 13.52 -29.55 -12.47
C ARG A 147 12.79 -29.17 -13.76
N GLY A 148 13.40 -28.29 -14.54
CA GLY A 148 12.85 -27.82 -15.82
C GLY A 148 11.78 -26.73 -15.71
N GLN A 149 11.39 -26.33 -14.50
CA GLN A 149 10.50 -25.19 -14.27
C GLN A 149 11.24 -23.87 -14.51
N SER A 150 10.53 -22.87 -15.06
CA SER A 150 11.13 -21.57 -15.45
C SER A 150 11.03 -20.50 -14.36
N PHE A 151 10.51 -20.83 -13.18
CA PHE A 151 10.31 -19.88 -12.09
C PHE A 151 10.58 -20.56 -10.75
N GLU A 152 11.10 -19.78 -9.81
CA GLU A 152 11.40 -20.22 -8.47
C GLU A 152 10.29 -19.82 -7.48
N LEU A 153 10.24 -20.54 -6.36
CA LEU A 153 9.51 -20.15 -5.17
C LEU A 153 10.49 -20.04 -4.01
N THR A 154 10.56 -18.85 -3.41
CA THR A 154 11.39 -18.58 -2.23
C THR A 154 10.68 -19.05 -0.95
N VAL A 155 11.36 -19.81 -0.12
CA VAL A 155 10.86 -20.27 1.19
C VAL A 155 11.88 -20.01 2.30
N ASP A 156 11.42 -19.96 3.54
CA ASP A 156 12.31 -19.92 4.70
C ASP A 156 13.16 -21.19 4.75
N ALA A 157 14.45 -21.00 4.98
CA ALA A 157 15.44 -22.07 4.98
C ALA A 157 15.92 -22.33 6.41
N GLY A 158 15.51 -23.47 6.97
CA GLY A 158 16.15 -24.06 8.14
C GLY A 158 17.25 -25.02 7.71
N ASP A 159 17.21 -26.23 8.25
CA ASP A 159 18.08 -27.32 7.82
C ASP A 159 17.65 -27.88 6.46
N ILE A 160 18.61 -28.37 5.68
CA ILE A 160 18.39 -28.83 4.31
C ILE A 160 17.39 -30.00 4.23
N GLU A 161 17.33 -30.85 5.25
CA GLU A 161 16.44 -32.02 5.32
C GLU A 161 14.95 -31.63 5.34
N GLY A 162 14.62 -30.50 5.97
CA GLY A 162 13.24 -30.02 6.07
C GLY A 162 12.82 -29.18 4.86
N LEU A 163 13.79 -28.69 4.09
CA LEU A 163 13.57 -27.66 3.09
C LEU A 163 12.62 -28.11 1.97
N LYS A 164 12.75 -29.35 1.51
CA LYS A 164 11.89 -29.94 0.47
C LYS A 164 10.41 -29.93 0.88
N ALA A 165 10.13 -30.34 2.12
CA ALA A 165 8.77 -30.41 2.65
C ALA A 165 8.16 -28.99 2.82
N ILE A 166 8.92 -28.06 3.39
CA ILE A 166 8.52 -26.65 3.53
C ILE A 166 8.18 -26.06 2.15
N TRP A 167 9.00 -26.36 1.15
CA TRP A 167 8.81 -25.89 -0.20
C TRP A 167 7.56 -26.46 -0.87
N HIS A 168 7.31 -27.78 -0.78
CA HIS A 168 6.10 -28.37 -1.34
C HIS A 168 4.82 -27.81 -0.70
N GLU A 169 4.82 -27.60 0.62
CA GLU A 169 3.68 -26.99 1.31
C GLU A 169 3.45 -25.54 0.82
N ALA A 170 4.51 -24.77 0.63
CA ALA A 170 4.43 -23.43 0.07
C ALA A 170 3.95 -23.45 -1.39
N HIS A 171 4.40 -24.42 -2.19
CA HIS A 171 4.00 -24.58 -3.58
C HIS A 171 2.51 -24.93 -3.69
N GLU A 172 2.02 -25.86 -2.86
CA GLU A 172 0.60 -26.23 -2.76
C GLU A 172 -0.26 -25.01 -2.39
N ARG A 173 0.14 -24.27 -1.34
CA ARG A 173 -0.59 -23.05 -0.95
C ARG A 173 -0.62 -22.00 -2.06
N ARG A 174 0.48 -21.85 -2.81
CA ARG A 174 0.63 -20.77 -3.80
C ARG A 174 0.00 -21.09 -5.17
N TYR A 175 0.02 -22.36 -5.57
CA TYR A 175 -0.36 -22.81 -6.91
C TYR A 175 -1.47 -23.86 -6.92
N GLY A 176 -1.90 -24.35 -5.74
CA GLY A 176 -2.97 -25.33 -5.60
C GLY A 176 -2.57 -26.77 -5.94
N TYR A 177 -1.26 -27.05 -6.02
CA TYR A 177 -0.74 -28.40 -6.21
C TYR A 177 0.74 -28.51 -5.79
N SER A 178 1.19 -29.74 -5.60
CA SER A 178 2.58 -30.14 -5.36
C SER A 178 2.85 -31.48 -6.06
N MET A 179 4.11 -31.74 -6.43
CA MET A 179 4.55 -32.95 -7.13
C MET A 179 5.68 -33.61 -6.30
N PRO A 180 5.35 -34.37 -5.24
CA PRO A 180 6.34 -34.89 -4.29
C PRO A 180 7.41 -35.79 -4.90
N GLU A 181 7.08 -36.46 -6.00
CA GLU A 181 7.96 -37.39 -6.72
C GLU A 181 8.90 -36.67 -7.71
N GLU A 182 8.64 -35.40 -8.03
CA GLU A 182 9.46 -34.66 -8.98
C GLU A 182 10.71 -34.10 -8.31
N PRO A 183 11.90 -34.17 -8.96
CA PRO A 183 13.12 -33.58 -8.44
C PRO A 183 12.98 -32.08 -8.22
N VAL A 184 13.47 -31.62 -7.06
CA VAL A 184 13.51 -30.21 -6.69
C VAL A 184 14.94 -29.70 -6.86
N GLU A 185 15.11 -28.60 -7.58
CA GLU A 185 16.38 -27.91 -7.72
C GLU A 185 16.45 -26.75 -6.74
N LEU A 186 17.54 -26.69 -5.96
CA LEU A 186 17.96 -25.47 -5.28
C LEU A 186 18.62 -24.56 -6.32
N VAL A 187 18.26 -23.29 -6.35
CA VAL A 187 18.80 -22.31 -7.31
C VAL A 187 19.67 -21.28 -6.59
N ASN A 188 19.13 -20.64 -5.55
CA ASN A 188 19.85 -19.63 -4.76
C ASN A 188 19.61 -19.81 -3.26
N LEU A 189 20.61 -19.41 -2.48
CA LEU A 189 20.48 -19.10 -1.07
C LEU A 189 20.34 -17.59 -0.88
N ARG A 190 19.59 -17.19 0.13
CA ARG A 190 19.33 -15.79 0.47
C ARG A 190 19.50 -15.56 1.97
N VAL A 191 20.20 -14.51 2.34
CA VAL A 191 20.27 -14.03 3.74
C VAL A 191 19.69 -12.63 3.77
N VAL A 192 18.69 -12.44 4.62
CA VAL A 192 18.15 -11.12 4.97
C VAL A 192 18.70 -10.76 6.34
N ALA A 193 19.61 -9.78 6.38
CA ALA A 193 20.16 -9.24 7.61
C ALA A 193 19.43 -7.94 7.95
N THR A 194 18.85 -7.85 9.15
CA THR A 194 18.04 -6.71 9.58
C THR A 194 18.49 -6.18 10.94
N VAL A 195 18.81 -4.89 11.02
CA VAL A 195 19.02 -4.16 12.27
C VAL A 195 17.78 -3.32 12.54
N PRO A 196 17.01 -3.62 13.60
CA PRO A 196 15.83 -2.83 13.94
C PRO A 196 16.20 -1.38 14.20
N ALA A 197 15.52 -0.45 13.53
CA ALA A 197 15.64 0.97 13.82
C ALA A 197 14.72 1.36 14.98
N ASP A 198 15.08 2.42 15.72
CA ASP A 198 14.16 3.00 16.70
C ASP A 198 13.04 3.73 15.96
N LYS A 199 11.81 3.23 16.11
CA LYS A 199 10.64 3.72 15.35
C LYS A 199 9.85 4.69 16.22
N PRO A 200 9.43 5.84 15.68
CA PRO A 200 8.59 6.76 16.42
C PRO A 200 7.25 6.09 16.73
N LYS A 201 6.71 6.36 17.93
CA LYS A 201 5.33 6.00 18.25
C LYS A 201 4.40 6.92 17.47
N LEU A 202 3.53 6.33 16.66
CA LEU A 202 2.47 7.04 15.98
C LEU A 202 1.29 7.16 16.95
N GLU A 203 1.23 8.28 17.67
CA GLU A 203 0.14 8.63 18.56
C GLU A 203 -0.36 10.03 18.25
N GLU A 204 -1.68 10.17 18.11
CA GLU A 204 -2.35 11.44 17.88
C GLU A 204 -2.97 11.93 19.19
N PRO A 205 -2.62 13.13 19.66
CA PRO A 205 -3.29 13.71 20.80
C PRO A 205 -4.74 14.10 20.47
N PRO A 206 -5.62 14.26 21.47
CA PRO A 206 -6.92 14.89 21.27
C PRO A 206 -6.79 16.28 20.66
N ALA A 207 -7.80 16.70 19.90
CA ALA A 207 -7.78 18.00 19.24
C ALA A 207 -7.60 19.15 20.25
N PRO A 208 -6.74 20.15 19.96
CA PRO A 208 -6.65 21.36 20.77
C PRO A 208 -7.88 22.25 20.49
N GLY A 209 -8.99 22.03 21.21
CA GLY A 209 -10.20 22.85 21.13
C GLY A 209 -11.47 22.07 20.75
N SER A 210 -12.43 22.73 20.09
CA SER A 210 -13.65 22.07 19.60
C SER A 210 -13.31 21.10 18.48
N GLN A 211 -13.52 19.81 18.73
CA GLN A 211 -13.28 18.76 17.76
C GLN A 211 -14.06 19.01 16.48
N GLY A 212 -13.37 19.04 15.33
CA GLY A 212 -14.04 19.11 14.03
C GLY A 212 -14.79 20.42 13.76
N THR A 213 -14.24 21.58 14.14
CA THR A 213 -14.73 22.85 13.61
C THR A 213 -14.11 23.14 12.23
N PRO A 214 -14.91 23.36 11.18
CA PRO A 214 -14.40 23.75 9.87
C PRO A 214 -13.55 25.02 9.95
N ALA A 215 -12.47 25.07 9.18
CA ALA A 215 -11.65 26.26 8.98
C ALA A 215 -12.29 27.25 7.98
N GLY A 216 -13.24 26.77 7.16
CA GLY A 216 -14.00 27.57 6.22
C GLY A 216 -14.99 26.72 5.43
N GLU A 217 -15.50 27.28 4.35
CA GLU A 217 -16.41 26.62 3.41
C GLU A 217 -15.91 26.84 1.98
N ARG A 218 -16.23 25.90 1.08
CA ARG A 218 -15.89 25.98 -0.33
C ARG A 218 -16.99 25.34 -1.17
N THR A 219 -17.50 26.07 -2.15
CA THR A 219 -18.36 25.51 -3.20
C THR A 219 -17.57 24.50 -4.05
N ALA A 220 -18.01 23.25 -4.08
CA ALA A 220 -17.38 22.18 -4.84
C ALA A 220 -18.42 21.25 -5.47
N HIS A 221 -18.07 20.65 -6.61
CA HIS A 221 -18.94 19.73 -7.34
C HIS A 221 -18.52 18.27 -7.07
N PHE A 222 -19.45 17.43 -6.60
CA PHE A 222 -19.16 16.06 -6.15
C PHE A 222 -19.63 14.95 -7.12
N GLY A 223 -20.06 15.34 -8.33
CA GLY A 223 -20.51 14.44 -9.39
C GLY A 223 -21.87 14.84 -9.96
N ASP A 224 -22.79 15.20 -9.07
CA ASP A 224 -24.18 15.50 -9.41
C ASP A 224 -24.50 17.00 -9.28
N ASP A 225 -24.18 17.59 -8.12
CA ASP A 225 -24.51 18.99 -7.81
C ASP A 225 -23.33 19.77 -7.17
N TRP A 226 -23.41 21.10 -7.27
CA TRP A 226 -22.59 22.03 -6.50
C TRP A 226 -23.05 22.08 -5.05
N ASN A 227 -22.11 21.90 -4.12
CA ASN A 227 -22.36 21.88 -2.68
C ASN A 227 -21.43 22.85 -1.97
N GLU A 228 -21.94 23.56 -0.96
CA GLU A 228 -21.10 24.26 0.03
C GLU A 228 -20.51 23.23 0.98
N ALA A 229 -19.25 22.89 0.79
CA ALA A 229 -18.57 21.88 1.59
C ALA A 229 -17.75 22.55 2.71
N PRO A 230 -17.93 22.13 3.98
CA PRO A 230 -17.02 22.54 5.04
C PRO A 230 -15.60 22.05 4.74
N VAL A 231 -14.64 22.94 4.96
CA VAL A 231 -13.21 22.67 4.79
C VAL A 231 -12.57 22.55 6.16
N PHE A 232 -12.01 21.38 6.45
CA PHE A 232 -11.29 21.10 7.67
C PHE A 232 -9.79 21.20 7.43
N ASP A 233 -9.09 21.85 8.36
CA ASP A 233 -7.63 21.81 8.41
C ASP A 233 -7.22 20.60 9.25
N ARG A 234 -6.59 19.60 8.61
CA ARG A 234 -6.19 18.37 9.28
C ARG A 234 -5.26 18.65 10.47
N THR A 235 -4.45 19.71 10.43
CA THR A 235 -3.49 20.03 11.52
C THR A 235 -4.19 20.45 12.81
N ARG A 236 -5.46 20.85 12.73
CA ARG A 236 -6.32 21.24 13.86
C ARG A 236 -7.22 20.10 14.34
N MET A 237 -7.21 18.97 13.64
CA MET A 237 -7.91 17.75 14.05
C MET A 237 -6.98 16.88 14.91
N GLY A 238 -7.54 16.26 15.94
CA GLY A 238 -6.87 15.26 16.77
C GLY A 238 -7.77 14.05 17.00
N GLU A 239 -7.32 13.08 17.79
CA GLU A 239 -8.05 11.83 18.07
C GLU A 239 -9.54 12.10 18.40
N GLY A 240 -10.43 11.38 17.73
CA GLY A 240 -11.89 11.50 17.86
C GLY A 240 -12.54 12.59 17.00
N SER A 241 -11.76 13.49 16.38
CA SER A 241 -12.33 14.54 15.51
C SER A 241 -13.01 13.94 14.30
N GLY A 242 -14.32 14.20 14.16
CA GLY A 242 -15.15 13.66 13.10
C GLY A 242 -15.24 14.56 11.85
N VAL A 243 -15.63 13.94 10.74
CA VAL A 243 -16.01 14.60 9.47
C VAL A 243 -17.15 13.82 8.82
N ARG A 244 -18.12 14.52 8.24
CA ARG A 244 -19.21 13.94 7.43
C ARG A 244 -19.24 14.62 6.08
N GLY A 245 -19.35 13.84 5.01
CA GLY A 245 -19.40 14.33 3.64
C GLY A 245 -20.78 14.89 3.25
N PRO A 246 -20.85 15.79 2.25
CA PRO A 246 -19.75 16.32 1.46
C PRO A 246 -18.84 17.26 2.26
N ALA A 247 -17.54 16.98 2.28
CA ALA A 247 -16.56 17.77 3.02
C ALA A 247 -15.16 17.65 2.38
N ILE A 248 -14.30 18.62 2.68
CA ILE A 248 -12.90 18.63 2.25
C ILE A 248 -12.02 18.67 3.49
N VAL A 249 -11.04 17.77 3.59
CA VAL A 249 -10.03 17.79 4.65
C VAL A 249 -8.67 18.09 4.01
N GLU A 250 -8.13 19.27 4.31
CA GLU A 250 -6.85 19.74 3.78
C GLU A 250 -5.72 19.29 4.70
N PHE A 251 -4.78 18.54 4.14
CA PHE A 251 -3.51 18.18 4.76
C PHE A 251 -2.46 19.16 4.22
N PRO A 252 -1.33 19.36 4.91
CA PRO A 252 -0.27 20.22 4.38
C PRO A 252 0.24 19.78 2.99
N GLU A 253 0.27 18.48 2.72
CA GLU A 253 0.79 17.91 1.46
C GLU A 253 -0.25 17.16 0.60
N ALA A 254 -1.54 17.16 0.99
CA ALA A 254 -2.59 16.43 0.29
C ALA A 254 -3.98 17.05 0.51
N THR A 255 -4.97 16.61 -0.26
CA THR A 255 -6.37 16.97 -0.03
C THR A 255 -7.22 15.72 -0.05
N CYS A 256 -7.95 15.47 1.04
CA CYS A 256 -8.91 14.39 1.13
C CYS A 256 -10.30 14.91 0.82
N VAL A 257 -10.99 14.26 -0.13
CA VAL A 257 -12.37 14.60 -0.51
C VAL A 257 -13.29 13.55 0.12
N VAL A 258 -14.08 13.96 1.11
CA VAL A 258 -15.08 13.11 1.75
C VAL A 258 -16.38 13.29 0.97
N ARG A 259 -16.74 12.30 0.15
CA ARG A 259 -17.93 12.35 -0.70
C ARG A 259 -19.23 12.30 0.11
N PRO A 260 -20.37 12.76 -0.45
CA PRO A 260 -21.68 12.48 0.14
C PRO A 260 -21.86 10.99 0.50
N GLY A 261 -22.42 10.71 1.68
CA GLY A 261 -22.61 9.34 2.17
C GLY A 261 -21.34 8.69 2.76
N TRP A 262 -20.25 9.44 2.90
CA TRP A 262 -19.07 9.03 3.66
C TRP A 262 -18.92 9.85 4.93
N ALA A 263 -18.46 9.21 6.00
CA ALA A 263 -18.17 9.84 7.27
C ALA A 263 -16.98 9.15 7.94
N GLY A 264 -16.41 9.80 8.94
CA GLY A 264 -15.28 9.21 9.65
C GLY A 264 -14.74 10.06 10.77
N ALA A 265 -13.65 9.60 11.37
CA ALA A 265 -12.96 10.28 12.45
C ALA A 265 -11.46 9.98 12.45
N VAL A 266 -10.70 10.81 13.17
CA VAL A 266 -9.28 10.57 13.41
C VAL A 266 -9.10 9.51 14.49
N ASP A 267 -8.38 8.43 14.18
CA ASP A 267 -8.04 7.37 15.13
C ASP A 267 -6.85 7.77 16.04
N ARG A 268 -6.51 6.89 17.00
CA ARG A 268 -5.38 7.08 17.92
C ARG A 268 -4.02 7.18 17.21
N ALA A 269 -3.86 6.55 16.05
CA ALA A 269 -2.61 6.60 15.29
C ALA A 269 -2.53 7.85 14.39
N GLY A 270 -3.60 8.65 14.34
CA GLY A 270 -3.70 9.87 13.54
C GLY A 270 -4.21 9.64 12.11
N ASN A 271 -4.66 8.44 11.76
CA ASN A 271 -5.31 8.21 10.48
C ASN A 271 -6.70 8.83 10.49
N LEU A 272 -7.09 9.48 9.40
CA LEU A 272 -8.50 9.75 9.15
C LEU A 272 -9.13 8.47 8.58
N VAL A 273 -9.98 7.84 9.38
CA VAL A 273 -10.67 6.59 9.03
C VAL A 273 -12.06 6.95 8.53
N LEU A 274 -12.33 6.68 7.25
CA LEU A 274 -13.62 6.94 6.62
C LEU A 274 -14.32 5.61 6.32
N GLY A 275 -15.64 5.62 6.43
CA GLY A 275 -16.52 4.55 6.00
C GLY A 275 -17.82 5.09 5.42
N ARG A 276 -18.65 4.19 4.91
CA ARG A 276 -20.00 4.52 4.47
C ARG A 276 -20.85 4.92 5.68
N ASP A 277 -21.51 6.05 5.56
CA ASP A 277 -22.45 6.54 6.55
C ASP A 277 -23.81 5.92 6.21
N ASP A 278 -24.15 4.83 6.89
CA ASP A 278 -25.49 4.25 6.80
C ASP A 278 -26.46 5.24 7.47
N VAL A 279 -27.09 6.08 6.66
CA VAL A 279 -28.22 6.94 7.09
C VAL A 279 -29.46 6.09 7.30
#